data_AF-A0A972HH04-F1
#
_entry.id   AF-A0A972HH04-F1
#
_cell.length_a   1.000
_cell.length_b   1.000
_cell.length_c   1.000
_cell.angle_alpha   90.00
_cell.angle_beta   90.00
_cell.angle_gamma   90.00
#
_symmetry.space_group_name_H-M   'P 1'
#
loop_
_entity.id
_entity.type
_entity.pdbx_description
1 polymer ?
#
loop_
_entity_poly.entity_id
_entity_poly.type
_entity_poly.pdbx_seq_one_letter_code
_entity_poly.pdbx_strand_id
1 'polypeptide(L)'
;MNRAALRSAGLLGSGMLSALALGPWGFWPLAIAGLAWLYQAMADLDTWRRRLLTAWLFLFGYHLVGLVWMIDLTPPGYLISVPIMSLIVAAPFAVVSRSQVLGRRHSGLVLLPAALVVGEAWALVFPFGGVPMANMALGQVNGPLLPVARAFGALGIIAALGLLSAAVGETAITIASGKRKLERPTWFAFGVVLLVVAAGYVAPAGSVVDTITVSTVQGGGRLGTNAVNSDLGSVYERHLEATAQVPDGALVVWPESAVTVNDDFDGSSEQLALSSLAIERNLTFIVGVTQRNNVPDRDNTFDNLAVVIGPDGEVFDEYSKVHLVPFGEYVPLRSFVDRFADLSLIPREAVAGSGPGAVDTPFGPVAVAISFEIYFPERVRSGVDQAGALLVVNPTLASSYRTTHVPEQTLASAQLRAVETGRWVVQSSTTGYSAIVDPDGDVIGRTGLIEQRVVTAPVQLRDGKTWPTRTGKLPITLLAIGLLIMLSAKRPRLPARPQQLSESKVTGSEKPFN
;
A
#
# COMPACT_ATOMS: atom_id res chain seq x y z
N MET A 1 -13.75 6.94 35.91
CA MET A 1 -13.38 7.28 34.51
C MET A 1 -14.63 7.70 33.74
N ASN A 2 -14.63 8.84 33.05
CA ASN A 2 -15.79 9.34 32.29
C ASN A 2 -16.14 8.36 31.14
N ARG A 3 -17.43 8.04 30.91
CA ARG A 3 -17.89 7.14 29.82
C ARG A 3 -17.34 7.56 28.44
N ALA A 4 -17.16 8.86 28.22
CA ALA A 4 -16.54 9.37 27.00
C ALA A 4 -15.06 8.95 26.86
N ALA A 5 -14.29 9.01 27.95
CA ALA A 5 -12.89 8.62 27.96
C ALA A 5 -12.71 7.11 27.72
N LEU A 6 -13.57 6.28 28.34
CA LEU A 6 -13.62 4.83 28.09
C LEU A 6 -13.89 4.51 26.62
N ARG A 7 -14.83 5.23 25.98
CA ARG A 7 -15.13 5.04 24.56
C ARG A 7 -13.96 5.43 23.66
N SER A 8 -13.32 6.56 23.93
CA SER A 8 -12.13 7.00 23.18
C SER A 8 -10.97 6.02 23.31
N ALA A 9 -10.70 5.53 24.52
CA ALA A 9 -9.69 4.50 24.77
C ALA A 9 -10.02 3.19 24.04
N GLY A 10 -11.30 2.79 24.03
CA GLY A 10 -11.78 1.64 23.29
C GLY A 10 -11.55 1.75 21.78
N LEU A 11 -11.86 2.91 21.18
CA LEU A 11 -11.62 3.17 19.75
C LEU A 11 -10.13 3.07 19.41
N LEU A 12 -9.27 3.72 20.18
CA LEU A 12 -7.83 3.67 19.98
C LEU A 12 -7.30 2.23 20.10
N GLY A 13 -7.68 1.51 21.15
CA GLY A 13 -7.30 0.11 21.32
C GLY A 13 -7.79 -0.81 20.18
N SER A 14 -9.01 -0.58 19.68
CA SER A 14 -9.54 -1.34 18.55
C SER A 14 -8.81 -1.07 17.25
N GLY A 15 -8.34 0.16 17.04
CA GLY A 15 -7.45 0.52 15.94
C GLY A 15 -6.13 -0.23 16.02
N MET A 16 -5.49 -0.22 17.19
CA MET A 16 -4.23 -0.94 17.43
C MET A 16 -4.37 -2.45 17.18
N LEU A 17 -5.46 -3.06 17.66
CA LEU A 17 -5.75 -4.47 17.41
C LEU A 17 -6.01 -4.74 15.93
N SER A 18 -6.67 -3.83 15.21
CA SER A 18 -6.91 -3.96 13.76
C SER A 18 -5.61 -3.95 12.96
N ALA A 19 -4.60 -3.21 13.41
CA ALA A 19 -3.29 -3.18 12.75
C ALA A 19 -2.52 -4.50 12.88
N LEU A 20 -2.90 -5.39 13.80
CA LEU A 20 -2.36 -6.75 13.87
C LEU A 20 -2.83 -7.63 12.69
N ALA A 21 -3.72 -7.12 11.83
CA ALA A 21 -3.97 -7.74 10.53
C ALA A 21 -2.77 -7.61 9.59
N LEU A 22 -1.93 -6.57 9.75
CA LEU A 22 -0.70 -6.39 8.99
C LEU A 22 0.37 -7.41 9.42
N GLY A 23 1.34 -7.64 8.54
CA GLY A 23 2.57 -8.34 8.91
C GLY A 23 3.34 -7.58 10.00
N PRO A 24 4.04 -8.29 10.92
CA PRO A 24 4.35 -9.72 10.91
C PRO A 24 3.27 -10.64 11.51
N TRP A 25 2.10 -10.12 11.92
CA TRP A 25 1.13 -10.91 12.69
C TRP A 25 0.07 -11.60 11.82
N GLY A 26 -0.49 -10.88 10.83
CA GLY A 26 -1.42 -11.46 9.86
C GLY A 26 -2.81 -11.84 10.40
N PHE A 27 -3.23 -11.33 11.56
CA PHE A 27 -4.55 -11.61 12.16
C PHE A 27 -5.67 -10.82 11.48
N TRP A 28 -5.93 -11.12 10.20
CA TRP A 28 -6.92 -10.44 9.36
C TRP A 28 -8.33 -10.30 9.96
N PRO A 29 -8.86 -11.21 10.82
CA PRO A 29 -10.19 -11.01 11.41
C PRO A 29 -10.27 -9.80 12.34
N LEU A 30 -9.15 -9.36 12.92
CA LEU A 30 -9.12 -8.22 13.84
C LEU A 30 -9.43 -6.90 13.12
N ALA A 31 -9.03 -6.77 11.84
CA ALA A 31 -9.42 -5.62 11.03
C ALA A 31 -10.95 -5.55 10.83
N ILE A 32 -11.60 -6.70 10.57
CA ILE A 32 -13.05 -6.78 10.42
C ILE A 32 -13.74 -6.41 11.73
N ALA A 33 -13.28 -6.98 12.85
CA ALA A 33 -13.86 -6.74 14.17
C ALA A 33 -13.71 -5.27 14.60
N GLY A 34 -12.54 -4.67 14.40
CA GLY A 34 -12.30 -3.28 14.76
C GLY A 34 -13.08 -2.29 13.88
N LEU A 35 -13.12 -2.50 12.56
CA LEU A 35 -13.95 -1.69 11.66
C LEU A 35 -15.45 -1.88 11.92
N ALA A 36 -15.89 -3.08 12.31
CA ALA A 36 -17.26 -3.32 12.76
C ALA A 36 -17.59 -2.55 14.05
N TRP A 37 -16.62 -2.38 14.95
CA TRP A 37 -16.79 -1.53 16.12
C TRP A 37 -16.80 -0.04 15.73
N LEU A 38 -15.92 0.39 14.84
CA LEU A 38 -15.93 1.75 14.29
C LEU A 38 -17.29 2.10 13.69
N TYR A 39 -17.84 1.19 12.89
CA TYR A 39 -19.17 1.29 12.30
C TYR A 39 -20.25 1.54 13.36
N GLN A 40 -20.27 0.71 14.41
CA GLN A 40 -21.22 0.85 15.52
C GLN A 40 -21.01 2.16 16.28
N ALA A 41 -19.76 2.55 16.50
CA ALA A 41 -19.43 3.79 17.20
C ALA A 41 -19.85 5.05 16.41
N MET A 42 -20.07 4.96 15.10
CA MET A 42 -20.56 6.07 14.29
C MET A 42 -22.09 6.17 14.23
N ALA A 43 -22.80 5.16 14.74
CA ALA A 43 -24.24 5.04 14.59
C ALA A 43 -25.03 6.24 15.13
N ASP A 44 -24.66 6.73 16.30
CA ASP A 44 -25.44 7.71 17.05
C ASP A 44 -24.75 9.09 17.08
N LEU A 45 -23.91 9.39 16.08
CA LEU A 45 -23.13 10.62 16.03
C LEU A 45 -23.77 11.66 15.11
N ASP A 46 -24.34 12.70 15.71
CA ASP A 46 -25.07 13.74 14.96
C ASP A 46 -24.15 14.73 14.22
N THR A 47 -22.96 15.00 14.77
CA THR A 47 -22.07 16.04 14.23
C THR A 47 -20.90 15.45 13.43
N TRP A 48 -20.53 16.14 12.35
CA TRP A 48 -19.38 15.74 11.52
C TRP A 48 -18.07 15.71 12.32
N ARG A 49 -17.91 16.65 13.27
CA ARG A 49 -16.73 16.72 14.16
C ARG A 49 -16.57 15.46 15.00
N ARG A 50 -17.66 14.93 15.55
CA ARG A 50 -17.62 13.70 16.35
C ARG A 50 -17.30 12.48 15.49
N ARG A 51 -17.85 12.42 14.27
CA ARG A 51 -17.57 11.34 13.31
C ARG A 51 -16.13 11.32 12.86
N LEU A 52 -15.61 12.50 12.48
CA LEU A 52 -14.20 12.69 12.16
C LEU A 52 -13.31 12.27 13.33
N LEU A 53 -13.58 12.77 14.54
CA LEU A 53 -12.80 12.41 15.73
C LEU A 53 -12.85 10.91 16.04
N THR A 54 -14.01 10.27 15.86
CA THR A 54 -14.18 8.82 16.08
C THR A 54 -13.37 8.00 15.09
N ALA A 55 -13.45 8.34 13.79
CA ALA A 55 -12.62 7.74 12.75
C ALA A 55 -11.12 7.98 13.01
N TRP A 56 -10.77 9.21 13.35
CA TRP A 56 -9.40 9.61 13.61
C TRP A 56 -8.81 8.86 14.81
N LEU A 57 -9.54 8.70 15.92
CA LEU A 57 -9.04 7.94 17.09
C LEU A 57 -8.80 6.46 16.75
N PHE A 58 -9.69 5.84 15.98
CA PHE A 58 -9.51 4.47 15.50
C PHE A 58 -8.28 4.37 14.58
N LEU A 59 -8.21 5.22 13.56
CA LEU A 59 -7.11 5.23 12.60
C LEU A 59 -5.79 5.63 13.25
N PHE A 60 -5.80 6.47 14.28
CA PHE A 60 -4.64 6.81 15.09
C PHE A 60 -4.10 5.57 15.78
N GLY A 61 -4.95 4.77 16.43
CA GLY A 61 -4.54 3.49 17.00
C GLY A 61 -3.98 2.53 15.95
N TYR A 62 -4.61 2.47 14.78
CA TYR A 62 -4.15 1.62 13.67
C TYR A 62 -2.77 2.04 13.15
N HIS A 63 -2.57 3.32 12.81
CA HIS A 63 -1.29 3.83 12.30
C HIS A 63 -0.19 3.86 13.37
N LEU A 64 -0.53 3.97 14.66
CA LEU A 64 0.46 3.85 15.74
C LEU A 64 1.20 2.51 15.68
N VAL A 65 0.50 1.44 15.31
CA VAL A 65 1.12 0.12 15.14
C VAL A 65 1.66 -0.05 13.72
N GLY A 66 0.87 0.29 12.70
CA GLY A 66 1.22 0.07 11.29
C GLY A 66 2.42 0.88 10.80
N LEU A 67 2.67 2.06 11.39
CA LEU A 67 3.78 2.95 11.03
C LEU A 67 4.93 2.94 12.05
N VAL A 68 4.95 2.01 13.00
CA VAL A 68 5.98 1.95 14.07
C VAL A 68 7.41 1.87 13.51
N TRP A 69 7.57 1.29 12.32
CA TRP A 69 8.84 1.19 11.61
C TRP A 69 9.48 2.56 11.31
N MET A 70 8.69 3.64 11.24
CA MET A 70 9.22 4.99 10.99
C MET A 70 10.15 5.47 12.11
N ILE A 71 10.06 4.88 13.31
CA ILE A 71 10.99 5.16 14.42
C ILE A 71 12.44 4.85 14.02
N ASP A 72 12.66 3.84 13.18
CA ASP A 72 14.01 3.48 12.73
C ASP A 72 14.62 4.54 11.79
N LEU A 73 13.79 5.29 11.06
CA LEU A 73 14.21 6.39 10.20
C LEU A 73 14.28 7.72 10.95
N THR A 74 13.17 8.10 11.59
CA THR A 74 13.03 9.38 12.29
C THR A 74 11.92 9.30 13.35
N PRO A 75 12.27 9.20 14.65
CA PRO A 75 11.28 9.21 15.72
C PRO A 75 10.36 10.46 15.71
N PRO A 76 10.86 11.69 15.45
CA PRO A 76 9.97 12.84 15.26
C PRO A 76 9.04 12.70 14.05
N GLY A 77 9.55 12.18 12.93
CA GLY A 77 8.74 11.94 11.73
C GLY A 77 7.62 10.94 11.98
N TYR A 78 7.85 9.90 12.77
CA TYR A 78 6.81 8.97 13.23
C TYR A 78 5.70 9.68 14.02
N LEU A 79 6.06 10.48 15.03
CA LEU A 79 5.10 11.23 15.86
C LEU A 79 4.24 12.21 15.06
N ILE A 80 4.77 12.77 13.97
CA ILE A 80 4.07 13.67 13.06
C ILE A 80 3.22 12.89 12.05
N SER A 81 3.74 11.79 11.50
CA SER A 81 3.10 11.05 10.40
C SER A 81 1.87 10.27 10.88
N VAL A 82 1.91 9.67 12.07
CA VAL A 82 0.76 8.94 12.64
C VAL A 82 -0.53 9.80 12.68
N PRO A 83 -0.56 10.99 13.31
CA PRO A 83 -1.77 11.79 13.35
C PRO A 83 -2.19 12.33 11.97
N ILE A 84 -1.24 12.65 11.09
CA ILE A 84 -1.52 13.17 9.75
C ILE A 84 -2.13 12.08 8.86
N MET A 85 -1.50 10.92 8.74
CA MET A 85 -2.02 9.79 7.95
C MET A 85 -3.38 9.33 8.47
N SER A 86 -3.53 9.28 9.79
CA SER A 86 -4.82 8.97 10.41
C SER A 86 -5.89 10.00 10.04
N LEU A 87 -5.54 11.28 9.93
CA LEU A 87 -6.48 12.33 9.54
C LEU A 87 -6.84 12.28 8.06
N ILE A 88 -5.88 11.99 7.18
CA ILE A 88 -6.12 11.82 5.74
C ILE A 88 -7.14 10.71 5.52
N VAL A 89 -6.93 9.53 6.12
CA VAL A 89 -7.84 8.39 5.97
C VAL A 89 -9.16 8.63 6.71
N ALA A 90 -9.16 9.39 7.82
CA ALA A 90 -10.37 9.69 8.59
C ALA A 90 -11.25 10.79 7.97
N ALA A 91 -10.69 11.69 7.16
CA ALA A 91 -11.39 12.87 6.67
C ALA A 91 -12.71 12.56 5.93
N PRO A 92 -12.80 11.55 5.04
CA PRO A 92 -14.05 11.17 4.40
C PRO A 92 -15.15 10.73 5.38
N PHE A 93 -14.80 10.30 6.60
CA PHE A 93 -15.77 9.91 7.62
C PHE A 93 -16.53 11.08 8.22
N ALA A 94 -16.07 12.32 8.04
CA ALA A 94 -16.81 13.52 8.47
C ALA A 94 -18.24 13.57 7.89
N VAL A 95 -18.43 13.01 6.68
CA VAL A 95 -19.73 12.98 6.00
C VAL A 95 -20.50 11.68 6.21
N VAL A 96 -19.86 10.62 6.72
CA VAL A 96 -20.48 9.31 7.02
C VAL A 96 -21.42 9.44 8.22
N SER A 97 -22.70 9.69 8.00
CA SER A 97 -23.71 9.57 9.07
C SER A 97 -24.57 8.33 8.86
N ARG A 98 -24.84 7.60 9.94
CA ARG A 98 -26.00 6.72 10.06
C ARG A 98 -27.30 7.52 10.26
N SER A 99 -27.38 8.73 9.71
CA SER A 99 -28.57 9.58 9.89
C SER A 99 -29.70 9.06 9.01
N GLN A 100 -30.93 9.25 9.48
CA GLN A 100 -32.19 8.96 8.79
C GLN A 100 -32.43 9.86 7.57
N VAL A 101 -31.39 10.10 6.77
CA VAL A 101 -31.51 10.69 5.44
C VAL A 101 -32.42 9.76 4.64
N LEU A 102 -33.68 10.18 4.46
CA LEU A 102 -34.77 9.46 3.78
C LEU A 102 -35.35 8.24 4.53
N GLY A 103 -35.25 8.15 5.86
CA GLY A 103 -35.81 7.01 6.60
C GLY A 103 -35.10 5.67 6.37
N ARG A 104 -33.86 5.67 5.84
CA ARG A 104 -33.07 4.47 5.57
C ARG A 104 -32.02 4.24 6.66
N ARG A 105 -32.31 3.34 7.59
CA ARG A 105 -31.44 2.94 8.73
C ARG A 105 -30.06 2.39 8.34
N HIS A 106 -29.84 2.04 7.06
CA HIS A 106 -28.68 1.28 6.57
C HIS A 106 -27.75 2.02 5.60
N SER A 107 -27.85 3.34 5.48
CA SER A 107 -26.91 4.12 4.63
C SER A 107 -25.44 3.89 5.04
N GLY A 108 -25.20 3.59 6.33
CA GLY A 108 -23.88 3.23 6.85
C GLY A 108 -23.22 2.04 6.13
N LEU A 109 -23.98 1.03 5.68
CA LEU A 109 -23.43 -0.14 4.98
C LEU A 109 -22.68 0.24 3.71
N VAL A 110 -23.08 1.35 3.07
CA VAL A 110 -22.45 1.86 1.84
C VAL A 110 -21.44 2.96 2.16
N LEU A 111 -21.73 3.81 3.15
CA LEU A 111 -20.89 4.95 3.49
C LEU A 111 -19.55 4.56 4.14
N LEU A 112 -19.53 3.50 4.96
CA LEU A 112 -18.28 3.00 5.57
C LEU A 112 -17.25 2.56 4.51
N PRO A 113 -17.55 1.60 3.60
CA PRO A 113 -16.59 1.19 2.58
C PRO A 113 -16.21 2.35 1.65
N ALA A 114 -17.15 3.21 1.28
CA ALA A 114 -16.85 4.37 0.43
C ALA A 114 -15.87 5.34 1.10
N ALA A 115 -16.03 5.63 2.40
CA ALA A 115 -15.11 6.49 3.13
C ALA A 115 -13.71 5.89 3.27
N LEU A 116 -13.61 4.58 3.54
CA LEU A 116 -12.33 3.87 3.58
C LEU A 116 -11.62 3.94 2.23
N VAL A 117 -12.32 3.64 1.13
CA VAL A 117 -11.76 3.69 -0.23
C VAL A 117 -11.24 5.08 -0.55
N VAL A 118 -12.01 6.14 -0.26
CA VAL A 118 -11.55 7.52 -0.54
C VAL A 118 -10.36 7.89 0.32
N GLY A 119 -10.35 7.52 1.61
CA GLY A 119 -9.24 7.80 2.52
C GLY A 119 -7.94 7.12 2.09
N GLU A 120 -8.01 5.84 1.74
CA GLU A 120 -6.88 5.06 1.22
C GLU A 120 -6.43 5.55 -0.17
N ALA A 121 -7.37 5.94 -1.04
CA ALA A 121 -7.06 6.55 -2.33
C ALA A 121 -6.32 7.89 -2.19
N TRP A 122 -6.61 8.67 -1.14
CA TRP A 122 -5.87 9.88 -0.82
C TRP A 122 -4.47 9.56 -0.30
N ALA A 123 -4.32 8.57 0.59
CA ALA A 123 -3.02 8.13 1.10
C ALA A 123 -2.07 7.64 -0.02
N LEU A 124 -2.63 7.13 -1.13
CA LEU A 124 -1.91 6.73 -2.34
C LEU A 124 -1.36 7.87 -3.19
N VAL A 125 -1.73 9.14 -2.91
CA VAL A 125 -1.30 10.31 -3.70
C VAL A 125 -0.83 11.49 -2.85
N PHE A 126 -1.17 11.48 -1.56
CA PHE A 126 -0.90 12.58 -0.64
C PHE A 126 -0.58 12.03 0.77
N PRO A 127 0.44 12.60 1.46
CA PRO A 127 1.32 13.68 1.02
C PRO A 127 2.44 13.19 0.08
N PHE A 128 3.09 14.12 -0.62
CA PHE A 128 4.33 13.89 -1.37
C PHE A 128 4.28 12.79 -2.45
N GLY A 129 3.14 12.62 -3.13
CA GLY A 129 2.96 11.53 -4.11
C GLY A 129 2.38 10.25 -3.51
N GLY A 130 2.29 10.18 -2.18
CA GLY A 130 1.64 9.11 -1.42
C GLY A 130 2.60 8.43 -0.45
N VAL A 131 2.05 7.94 0.67
CA VAL A 131 2.77 7.05 1.60
C VAL A 131 1.86 5.87 1.94
N PRO A 132 1.57 4.98 0.97
CA PRO A 132 0.57 3.92 1.11
C PRO A 132 1.05 2.70 1.94
N MET A 133 2.04 2.92 2.80
CA MET A 133 2.44 1.92 3.80
C MET A 133 1.36 1.80 4.88
N ALA A 134 1.26 0.64 5.51
CA ALA A 134 0.17 0.26 6.41
C ALA A 134 -1.24 0.32 5.80
N ASN A 135 -1.39 0.33 4.46
CA ASN A 135 -2.71 0.22 3.82
C ASN A 135 -3.46 -1.05 4.28
N MET A 136 -4.77 -0.95 4.57
CA MET A 136 -5.53 -2.06 5.14
C MET A 136 -5.69 -3.29 4.21
N ALA A 137 -5.47 -3.15 2.91
CA ALA A 137 -5.48 -4.26 1.96
C ALA A 137 -4.29 -5.20 2.18
N LEU A 138 -3.15 -4.67 2.67
CA LEU A 138 -1.98 -5.47 3.04
C LEU A 138 -2.34 -6.47 4.16
N GLY A 139 -3.28 -6.10 5.05
CA GLY A 139 -3.76 -6.98 6.11
C GLY A 139 -4.67 -8.11 5.63
N GLN A 140 -4.92 -8.23 4.33
CA GLN A 140 -5.78 -9.26 3.73
C GLN A 140 -5.02 -10.20 2.79
N VAL A 141 -3.69 -10.08 2.65
CA VAL A 141 -2.91 -10.95 1.75
C VAL A 141 -2.95 -12.43 2.15
N ASN A 142 -3.13 -12.73 3.43
CA ASN A 142 -3.37 -14.09 3.93
C ASN A 142 -4.86 -14.30 4.30
N GLY A 143 -5.74 -13.40 3.85
CA GLY A 143 -7.15 -13.35 4.20
C GLY A 143 -8.05 -13.73 3.02
N PRO A 144 -9.35 -13.97 3.28
CA PRO A 144 -10.30 -14.42 2.26
C PRO A 144 -10.63 -13.35 1.21
N LEU A 145 -10.21 -12.10 1.41
CA LEU A 145 -10.48 -11.00 0.51
C LEU A 145 -9.38 -10.80 -0.55
N LEU A 146 -8.22 -11.47 -0.46
CA LEU A 146 -7.15 -11.34 -1.46
C LEU A 146 -7.63 -11.52 -2.91
N PRO A 147 -8.45 -12.52 -3.27
CA PRO A 147 -8.91 -12.71 -4.65
C PRO A 147 -9.61 -11.49 -5.26
N VAL A 148 -10.22 -10.63 -4.42
CA VAL A 148 -10.87 -9.38 -4.87
C VAL A 148 -9.87 -8.47 -5.59
N ALA A 149 -8.59 -8.51 -5.23
CA ALA A 149 -7.56 -7.72 -5.91
C ALA A 149 -7.45 -8.05 -7.40
N ARG A 150 -7.72 -9.29 -7.84
CA ARG A 150 -7.65 -9.66 -9.27
C ARG A 150 -8.73 -8.98 -10.11
N ALA A 151 -9.89 -8.69 -9.52
CA ALA A 151 -11.02 -8.07 -10.20
C ALA A 151 -11.08 -6.55 -10.00
N PHE A 152 -10.69 -6.07 -8.82
CA PHE A 152 -10.96 -4.71 -8.37
C PHE A 152 -9.76 -4.02 -7.70
N GLY A 153 -8.59 -4.65 -7.68
CA GLY A 153 -7.40 -4.09 -7.05
C GLY A 153 -7.51 -3.93 -5.52
N ALA A 154 -6.47 -3.34 -4.93
CA ALA A 154 -6.35 -3.11 -3.49
C ALA A 154 -7.53 -2.28 -2.94
N LEU A 155 -7.98 -1.24 -3.66
CA LEU A 155 -9.16 -0.46 -3.25
C LEU A 155 -10.45 -1.29 -3.27
N GLY A 156 -10.54 -2.31 -4.13
CA GLY A 156 -11.61 -3.31 -4.10
C GLY A 156 -11.60 -4.14 -2.81
N ILE A 157 -10.42 -4.55 -2.34
CA ILE A 157 -10.26 -5.20 -1.03
C ILE A 157 -10.73 -4.26 0.08
N ILE A 158 -10.33 -2.99 0.06
CA ILE A 158 -10.77 -1.99 1.06
C ILE A 158 -12.30 -1.85 1.07
N ALA A 159 -12.93 -1.79 -0.11
CA ALA A 159 -14.38 -1.73 -0.23
C ALA A 159 -15.06 -2.97 0.33
N ALA A 160 -14.56 -4.17 0.00
CA ALA A 160 -15.10 -5.44 0.50
C ALA A 160 -14.91 -5.57 2.02
N LEU A 161 -13.74 -5.20 2.54
CA LEU A 161 -13.42 -5.18 3.97
C LEU A 161 -14.36 -4.25 4.72
N GLY A 162 -14.56 -3.03 4.22
CA GLY A 162 -15.51 -2.07 4.79
C GLY A 162 -16.94 -2.62 4.78
N LEU A 163 -17.41 -3.15 3.64
CA LEU A 163 -18.78 -3.67 3.54
C LEU A 163 -19.01 -4.86 4.46
N LEU A 164 -18.06 -5.80 4.53
CA LEU A 164 -18.09 -6.94 5.43
C LEU A 164 -18.12 -6.50 6.90
N SER A 165 -17.27 -5.55 7.27
CA SER A 165 -17.20 -5.00 8.62
C SER A 165 -18.49 -4.29 9.02
N ALA A 166 -19.10 -3.53 8.10
CA ALA A 166 -20.39 -2.88 8.34
C ALA A 166 -21.52 -3.92 8.52
N ALA A 167 -21.53 -4.99 7.73
CA ALA A 167 -22.51 -6.07 7.86
C ALA A 167 -22.37 -6.85 9.18
N VAL A 168 -21.12 -7.11 9.61
CA VAL A 168 -20.82 -7.69 10.93
C VAL A 168 -21.26 -6.75 12.06
N GLY A 169 -20.99 -5.45 11.94
CA GLY A 169 -21.43 -4.44 12.90
C GLY A 169 -22.96 -4.35 13.02
N GLU A 170 -23.68 -4.36 11.89
CA GLU A 170 -25.15 -4.42 11.90
C GLU A 170 -25.70 -5.71 12.49
N THR A 171 -25.02 -6.84 12.25
CA THR A 171 -25.38 -8.13 12.85
C THR A 171 -25.27 -8.06 14.37
N ALA A 172 -24.17 -7.53 14.90
CA ALA A 172 -23.97 -7.34 16.32
C ALA A 172 -25.04 -6.43 16.94
N ILE A 173 -25.38 -5.30 16.29
CA ILE A 173 -26.46 -4.40 16.72
C ILE A 173 -27.81 -5.13 16.73
N THR A 174 -28.10 -5.91 15.70
CA THR A 174 -29.37 -6.64 15.58
C THR A 174 -29.52 -7.64 16.73
N ILE A 175 -28.49 -8.44 17.00
CA ILE A 175 -28.46 -9.40 18.10
C ILE A 175 -28.60 -8.69 19.45
N ALA A 176 -27.82 -7.62 19.68
CA ALA A 176 -27.88 -6.85 20.92
C ALA A 176 -29.26 -6.18 21.16
N SER A 177 -29.99 -5.88 20.09
CA SER A 177 -31.36 -5.34 20.17
C SER A 177 -32.45 -6.40 20.44
N GLY A 178 -32.07 -7.67 20.62
CA GLY A 178 -33.01 -8.78 20.87
C GLY A 178 -33.77 -9.26 19.62
N LYS A 179 -33.46 -8.72 18.44
CA LYS A 179 -34.05 -9.16 17.17
C LYS A 179 -33.44 -10.50 16.75
N ARG A 180 -34.30 -11.46 16.40
CA ARG A 180 -33.86 -12.80 15.95
C ARG A 180 -33.58 -12.90 14.44
N LYS A 181 -33.96 -11.90 13.64
CA LYS A 181 -33.80 -11.92 12.18
C LYS A 181 -32.99 -10.72 11.72
N LEU A 182 -31.96 -10.99 10.92
CA LEU A 182 -31.20 -9.95 10.22
C LEU A 182 -32.08 -9.27 9.17
N GLU A 183 -31.85 -7.97 9.00
CA GLU A 183 -32.58 -7.16 8.02
C GLU A 183 -32.03 -7.44 6.61
N ARG A 184 -32.90 -7.37 5.58
CA ARG A 184 -32.54 -7.70 4.19
C ARG A 184 -31.25 -7.01 3.68
N PRO A 185 -30.99 -5.72 3.99
CA PRO A 185 -29.76 -5.05 3.55
C PRO A 185 -28.48 -5.68 4.09
N THR A 186 -28.51 -6.24 5.31
CA THR A 186 -27.34 -6.93 5.91
C THR A 186 -27.03 -8.21 5.16
N TRP A 187 -28.04 -9.02 4.85
CA TRP A 187 -27.87 -10.22 4.01
C TRP A 187 -27.39 -9.87 2.60
N PHE A 188 -27.92 -8.80 2.02
CA PHE A 188 -27.47 -8.31 0.73
C PHE A 188 -25.99 -7.91 0.77
N ALA A 189 -25.54 -7.23 1.82
CA ALA A 189 -24.12 -6.88 1.98
C ALA A 189 -23.21 -8.12 2.04
N PHE A 190 -23.57 -9.14 2.81
CA PHE A 190 -22.83 -10.42 2.80
C PHE A 190 -22.83 -11.08 1.43
N GLY A 191 -23.97 -11.09 0.74
CA GLY A 191 -24.10 -11.61 -0.61
C GLY A 191 -23.20 -10.87 -1.61
N VAL A 192 -23.13 -9.54 -1.53
CA VAL A 192 -22.24 -8.73 -2.39
C VAL A 192 -20.77 -9.03 -2.10
N VAL A 193 -20.35 -9.14 -0.85
CA VAL A 193 -18.97 -9.52 -0.50
C VAL A 193 -18.63 -10.88 -1.09
N LEU A 194 -19.51 -11.87 -0.92
CA LEU A 194 -19.32 -13.21 -1.49
C LEU A 194 -19.22 -13.17 -3.02
N LEU A 195 -20.10 -12.42 -3.69
CA LEU A 195 -20.08 -12.25 -5.15
C LEU A 195 -18.79 -11.59 -5.65
N VAL A 196 -18.29 -10.59 -4.93
CA VAL A 196 -17.04 -9.88 -5.29
C VAL A 196 -15.81 -10.77 -5.07
N VAL A 197 -15.79 -11.59 -4.02
CA VAL A 197 -14.75 -12.62 -3.82
C VAL A 197 -14.81 -13.67 -4.94
N ALA A 198 -16.00 -14.17 -5.27
CA ALA A 198 -16.18 -15.13 -6.36
C ALA A 198 -15.76 -14.55 -7.72
N ALA A 199 -16.08 -13.27 -7.98
CA ALA A 199 -15.64 -12.56 -9.17
C ALA A 199 -14.11 -12.49 -9.26
N GLY A 200 -13.42 -12.35 -8.12
CA GLY A 200 -11.95 -12.42 -8.03
C GLY A 200 -11.36 -13.73 -8.56
N TYR A 201 -11.95 -14.87 -8.21
CA TYR A 201 -11.48 -16.19 -8.66
C TYR A 201 -11.68 -16.43 -10.16
N VAL A 202 -12.72 -15.85 -10.76
CA VAL A 202 -13.03 -16.02 -12.20
C VAL A 202 -12.53 -14.86 -13.07
N ALA A 203 -11.98 -13.80 -12.46
CA ALA A 203 -11.46 -12.66 -13.19
C ALA A 203 -10.24 -13.07 -14.04
N PRO A 204 -10.01 -12.43 -15.19
CA PRO A 204 -8.89 -12.77 -16.07
C PRO A 204 -7.55 -12.64 -15.33
N ALA A 205 -6.69 -13.65 -15.45
CA ALA A 205 -5.34 -13.69 -14.85
C ALA A 205 -4.22 -13.75 -15.91
N GLY A 206 -4.56 -13.50 -17.18
CA GLY A 206 -3.65 -13.74 -18.31
C GLY A 206 -3.45 -15.23 -18.64
N SER A 207 -2.63 -15.51 -19.64
CA SER A 207 -2.23 -16.84 -20.10
C SER A 207 -0.72 -16.99 -20.08
N VAL A 208 -0.25 -18.20 -19.78
CA VAL A 208 1.18 -18.54 -19.85
C VAL A 208 1.62 -18.49 -21.30
N VAL A 209 2.71 -17.76 -21.56
CA VAL A 209 3.37 -17.71 -22.88
C VAL A 209 4.69 -18.46 -22.89
N ASP A 210 5.38 -18.51 -21.74
CA ASP A 210 6.63 -19.25 -21.58
C ASP A 210 6.91 -19.57 -20.09
N THR A 211 7.93 -20.35 -19.78
CA THR A 211 8.42 -20.60 -18.42
C THR A 211 9.94 -20.56 -18.39
N ILE A 212 10.48 -19.67 -17.56
CA ILE A 212 11.92 -19.46 -17.40
C ILE A 212 12.38 -19.80 -15.99
N THR A 213 13.65 -20.11 -15.81
CA THR A 213 14.26 -20.25 -14.49
C THR A 213 14.64 -18.87 -13.97
N VAL A 214 14.14 -18.50 -12.79
CA VAL A 214 14.49 -17.21 -12.16
C VAL A 214 15.11 -17.46 -10.80
N SER A 215 16.19 -16.72 -10.52
CA SER A 215 16.88 -16.70 -9.24
C SER A 215 16.88 -15.30 -8.64
N THR A 216 16.36 -15.15 -7.43
CA THR A 216 16.57 -13.94 -6.63
C THR A 216 17.73 -14.17 -5.66
N VAL A 217 18.70 -13.26 -5.68
CA VAL A 217 19.97 -13.38 -4.95
C VAL A 217 19.98 -12.41 -3.78
N GLN A 218 20.11 -12.94 -2.57
CA GLN A 218 20.29 -12.16 -1.35
C GLN A 218 21.73 -12.27 -0.86
N GLY A 219 22.45 -11.15 -0.83
CA GLY A 219 23.81 -11.09 -0.27
C GLY A 219 23.84 -11.13 1.27
N GLY A 220 22.75 -10.73 1.93
CA GLY A 220 22.61 -10.68 3.39
C GLY A 220 23.12 -9.38 4.02
N GLY A 221 23.55 -9.41 5.29
CA GLY A 221 24.36 -8.34 5.89
C GLY A 221 23.84 -7.89 7.25
N ARG A 222 23.95 -6.60 7.57
CA ARG A 222 23.49 -6.05 8.85
C ARG A 222 22.24 -5.18 8.67
N LEU A 223 21.33 -5.26 9.63
CA LEU A 223 20.21 -4.32 9.76
C LEU A 223 20.62 -3.04 10.52
N GLY A 224 19.84 -1.99 10.34
CA GLY A 224 20.11 -0.65 10.89
C GLY A 224 21.31 0.05 10.24
N THR A 225 21.58 -0.21 8.96
CA THR A 225 22.57 0.55 8.15
C THR A 225 21.85 1.47 7.17
N ASN A 226 22.48 2.57 6.78
CA ASN A 226 22.00 3.55 5.82
C ASN A 226 23.06 3.80 4.75
N ALA A 227 22.74 4.64 3.75
CA ALA A 227 23.64 4.92 2.64
C ALA A 227 25.01 5.53 3.06
N VAL A 228 25.10 6.13 4.25
CA VAL A 228 26.31 6.80 4.76
C VAL A 228 27.25 5.81 5.49
N ASN A 229 26.69 4.80 6.16
CA ASN A 229 27.46 3.88 7.01
C ASN A 229 27.50 2.42 6.51
N SER A 230 26.95 2.17 5.32
CA SER A 230 27.02 0.85 4.66
C SER A 230 28.34 0.71 3.91
N ASP A 231 28.98 -0.45 4.06
CA ASP A 231 30.14 -0.82 3.26
C ASP A 231 29.66 -1.35 1.90
N LEU A 232 29.75 -0.49 0.89
CA LEU A 232 29.18 -0.73 -0.43
C LEU A 232 29.94 -1.84 -1.18
N GLY A 233 31.25 -1.94 -0.99
CA GLY A 233 32.07 -2.97 -1.63
C GLY A 233 31.70 -4.36 -1.15
N SER A 234 31.56 -4.54 0.17
CA SER A 234 31.16 -5.86 0.70
C SER A 234 29.70 -6.23 0.41
N VAL A 235 28.82 -5.28 0.10
CA VAL A 235 27.48 -5.61 -0.42
C VAL A 235 27.59 -6.26 -1.79
N TYR A 236 28.34 -5.65 -2.72
CA TYR A 236 28.57 -6.19 -4.05
C TYR A 236 29.21 -7.59 -4.01
N GLU A 237 30.32 -7.74 -3.28
CA GLU A 237 31.06 -8.99 -3.17
C GLU A 237 30.20 -10.15 -2.66
N ARG A 238 29.35 -9.89 -1.66
CA ARG A 238 28.47 -10.93 -1.09
C ARG A 238 27.34 -11.35 -2.04
N HIS A 239 26.88 -10.48 -2.93
CA HIS A 239 25.94 -10.86 -3.98
C HIS A 239 26.63 -11.64 -5.09
N LEU A 240 27.85 -11.26 -5.44
CA LEU A 240 28.67 -11.99 -6.41
C LEU A 240 28.97 -13.42 -5.91
N GLU A 241 29.36 -13.56 -4.64
CA GLU A 241 29.57 -14.86 -3.99
C GLU A 241 28.28 -15.69 -3.96
N ALA A 242 27.16 -15.10 -3.56
CA ALA A 242 25.88 -15.80 -3.53
C ALA A 242 25.43 -16.28 -4.93
N THR A 243 25.79 -15.53 -5.98
CA THR A 243 25.46 -15.88 -7.37
C THR A 243 26.11 -17.18 -7.82
N ALA A 244 27.16 -17.68 -7.15
CA ALA A 244 27.73 -19.00 -7.43
C ALA A 244 26.72 -20.17 -7.25
N GLN A 245 25.61 -19.95 -6.54
CA GLN A 245 24.53 -20.93 -6.34
C GLN A 245 23.44 -20.87 -7.42
N VAL A 246 23.52 -19.90 -8.33
CA VAL A 246 22.54 -19.71 -9.41
C VAL A 246 22.80 -20.73 -10.52
N PRO A 247 21.76 -21.42 -11.04
CA PRO A 247 21.92 -22.29 -12.20
C PRO A 247 22.18 -21.48 -13.47
N ASP A 248 23.00 -22.04 -14.36
CA ASP A 248 23.27 -21.47 -15.69
C ASP A 248 21.96 -21.27 -16.48
N GLY A 249 21.91 -20.25 -17.35
CA GLY A 249 20.71 -19.96 -18.14
C GLY A 249 19.58 -19.22 -17.41
N ALA A 250 19.74 -18.89 -16.11
CA ALA A 250 18.70 -18.23 -15.33
C ALA A 250 18.62 -16.72 -15.57
N LEU A 251 17.42 -16.16 -15.36
CA LEU A 251 17.24 -14.74 -15.06
C LEU A 251 17.61 -14.50 -13.59
N VAL A 252 18.56 -13.61 -13.34
CA VAL A 252 19.11 -13.33 -12.01
C VAL A 252 18.70 -11.94 -11.57
N VAL A 253 18.00 -11.83 -10.44
CA VAL A 253 17.54 -10.55 -9.90
C VAL A 253 18.34 -10.20 -8.64
N TRP A 254 19.14 -9.16 -8.75
CA TRP A 254 19.86 -8.57 -7.61
C TRP A 254 19.05 -7.41 -6.99
N PRO A 255 19.23 -7.13 -5.70
CA PRO A 255 18.44 -6.13 -4.98
C PRO A 255 18.82 -4.70 -5.35
N GLU A 256 18.03 -3.76 -4.83
CA GLU A 256 18.29 -2.32 -4.91
C GLU A 256 19.65 -1.99 -4.26
N SER A 257 20.44 -1.14 -4.92
CA SER A 257 21.76 -0.70 -4.43
C SER A 257 22.74 -1.86 -4.15
N ALA A 258 22.60 -2.99 -4.86
CA ALA A 258 23.56 -4.10 -4.78
C ALA A 258 24.92 -3.72 -5.38
N VAL A 259 24.91 -2.82 -6.38
CA VAL A 259 26.09 -2.17 -6.93
C VAL A 259 26.01 -0.68 -6.63
N THR A 260 27.13 -0.07 -6.24
CA THR A 260 27.24 1.39 -6.14
C THR A 260 28.49 1.87 -6.85
N VAL A 261 28.32 2.75 -7.82
CA VAL A 261 29.40 3.35 -8.60
C VAL A 261 29.45 4.87 -8.36
N ASN A 262 30.64 5.46 -8.47
CA ASN A 262 30.83 6.90 -8.30
C ASN A 262 30.70 7.68 -9.62
N ASP A 263 30.67 7.00 -10.75
CA ASP A 263 30.51 7.54 -12.10
C ASP A 263 29.58 6.58 -12.87
N ASP A 264 29.72 6.47 -14.19
CA ASP A 264 28.89 5.60 -15.01
C ASP A 264 29.06 4.11 -14.67
N PHE A 265 27.94 3.39 -14.60
CA PHE A 265 27.95 1.93 -14.44
C PHE A 265 28.50 1.23 -15.68
N ASP A 266 28.20 1.75 -16.87
CA ASP A 266 28.72 1.21 -18.12
C ASP A 266 30.25 1.38 -18.19
N GLY A 267 30.96 0.28 -18.47
CA GLY A 267 32.42 0.24 -18.44
C GLY A 267 33.06 0.19 -17.04
N SER A 268 32.27 0.16 -15.96
CA SER A 268 32.80 -0.03 -14.60
C SER A 268 33.37 -1.43 -14.38
N SER A 269 34.25 -1.60 -13.39
CA SER A 269 34.79 -2.91 -13.02
C SER A 269 33.70 -3.91 -12.60
N GLU A 270 32.67 -3.41 -11.94
CA GLU A 270 31.51 -4.16 -11.46
C GLU A 270 30.67 -4.65 -12.65
N GLN A 271 30.41 -3.78 -13.64
CA GLN A 271 29.71 -4.16 -14.86
C GLN A 271 30.51 -5.20 -15.67
N LEU A 272 31.84 -5.03 -15.82
CA LEU A 272 32.68 -5.97 -16.57
C LEU A 272 32.74 -7.36 -15.91
N ALA A 273 32.78 -7.40 -14.58
CA ALA A 273 32.74 -8.66 -13.83
C ALA A 273 31.39 -9.37 -13.98
N LEU A 274 30.28 -8.64 -13.87
CA LEU A 274 28.94 -9.18 -14.10
C LEU A 274 28.74 -9.66 -15.54
N SER A 275 29.28 -8.93 -16.52
CA SER A 275 29.22 -9.29 -17.94
C SER A 275 30.00 -10.55 -18.25
N SER A 276 31.19 -10.70 -17.65
CA SER A 276 31.98 -11.92 -17.78
C SER A 276 31.22 -13.13 -17.23
N LEU A 277 30.56 -12.97 -16.08
CA LEU A 277 29.74 -14.02 -15.47
C LEU A 277 28.47 -14.33 -16.30
N ALA A 278 27.86 -13.30 -16.89
CA ALA A 278 26.72 -13.44 -17.78
C ALA A 278 27.07 -14.29 -19.01
N ILE A 279 28.23 -14.05 -19.62
CA ILE A 279 28.73 -14.83 -20.76
C ILE A 279 29.08 -16.26 -20.33
N GLU A 280 29.87 -16.43 -19.26
CA GLU A 280 30.36 -17.74 -18.82
C GLU A 280 29.21 -18.71 -18.51
N ARG A 281 28.14 -18.20 -17.90
CA ARG A 281 27.02 -19.01 -17.40
C ARG A 281 25.72 -18.80 -18.16
N ASN A 282 25.76 -18.07 -19.27
CA ASN A 282 24.59 -17.73 -20.08
C ASN A 282 23.45 -17.12 -19.24
N LEU A 283 23.78 -16.19 -18.33
CA LEU A 283 22.83 -15.57 -17.41
C LEU A 283 22.30 -14.26 -18.01
N THR A 284 21.07 -13.90 -17.66
CA THR A 284 20.57 -12.53 -17.81
C THR A 284 20.45 -11.93 -16.43
N PHE A 285 21.03 -10.76 -16.19
CA PHE A 285 20.89 -10.07 -14.91
C PHE A 285 19.89 -8.92 -15.00
N ILE A 286 19.17 -8.68 -13.90
CA ILE A 286 18.56 -7.39 -13.57
C ILE A 286 19.16 -6.96 -12.23
N VAL A 287 20.00 -5.92 -12.26
CA VAL A 287 20.80 -5.49 -11.11
C VAL A 287 20.39 -4.11 -10.64
N GLY A 288 20.15 -3.96 -9.34
CA GLY A 288 19.94 -2.64 -8.73
C GLY A 288 21.26 -1.89 -8.56
N VAL A 289 21.39 -0.75 -9.24
CA VAL A 289 22.59 0.08 -9.28
C VAL A 289 22.30 1.46 -8.67
N THR A 290 23.15 1.91 -7.76
CA THR A 290 23.21 3.32 -7.35
C THR A 290 24.37 4.00 -8.07
N GLN A 291 24.05 4.93 -8.97
CA GLN A 291 25.04 5.71 -9.70
C GLN A 291 25.12 7.12 -9.13
N ARG A 292 26.25 7.47 -8.51
CA ARG A 292 26.42 8.83 -7.97
C ARG A 292 26.85 9.78 -9.08
N ASN A 293 26.23 10.95 -9.12
CA ASN A 293 26.58 11.99 -10.07
C ASN A 293 27.63 12.91 -9.43
N ASN A 294 28.83 12.96 -10.03
CA ASN A 294 29.93 13.85 -9.62
C ASN A 294 30.22 14.95 -10.66
N VAL A 295 29.26 15.24 -11.54
CA VAL A 295 29.35 16.32 -12.54
C VAL A 295 29.04 17.67 -11.86
N PRO A 296 29.77 18.78 -12.17
CA PRO A 296 29.62 20.07 -11.48
C PRO A 296 28.20 20.64 -11.37
N ASP A 297 27.34 20.41 -12.37
CA ASP A 297 25.95 20.89 -12.39
C ASP A 297 24.94 19.94 -11.70
N ARG A 298 25.39 18.76 -11.27
CA ARG A 298 24.59 17.72 -10.58
C ARG A 298 25.26 17.20 -9.32
N ASP A 299 26.22 17.95 -8.79
CA ASP A 299 27.02 17.56 -7.64
C ASP A 299 26.09 17.27 -6.44
N ASN A 300 26.34 16.18 -5.72
CA ASN A 300 25.46 15.63 -4.67
C ASN A 300 24.10 15.05 -5.14
N THR A 301 23.98 14.53 -6.36
CA THR A 301 22.82 13.70 -6.76
C THR A 301 23.21 12.25 -7.02
N PHE A 302 22.21 11.38 -7.18
CA PHE A 302 22.41 10.01 -7.64
C PHE A 302 21.20 9.48 -8.41
N ASP A 303 21.42 8.49 -9.25
CA ASP A 303 20.39 7.74 -9.94
C ASP A 303 20.24 6.35 -9.30
N ASN A 304 19.00 5.90 -9.13
CA ASN A 304 18.66 4.57 -8.60
C ASN A 304 18.08 3.74 -9.74
N LEU A 305 18.88 2.82 -10.27
CA LEU A 305 18.65 2.14 -11.53
C LEU A 305 18.40 0.65 -11.31
N ALA A 306 17.66 0.04 -12.23
CA ALA A 306 17.67 -1.38 -12.50
C ALA A 306 18.24 -1.58 -13.90
N VAL A 307 19.41 -2.20 -14.00
CA VAL A 307 20.15 -2.37 -15.25
C VAL A 307 20.10 -3.83 -15.68
N VAL A 308 19.80 -4.07 -16.96
CA VAL A 308 19.76 -5.40 -17.57
C VAL A 308 21.11 -5.70 -18.23
N ILE A 309 21.69 -6.85 -17.91
CA ILE A 309 22.89 -7.36 -18.60
C ILE A 309 22.50 -8.67 -19.28
N GLY A 310 22.69 -8.74 -20.60
CA GLY A 310 22.37 -9.89 -21.42
C GLY A 310 23.42 -11.02 -21.30
N PRO A 311 23.11 -12.22 -21.81
CA PRO A 311 24.04 -13.35 -21.84
C PRO A 311 25.22 -13.13 -22.80
N ASP A 312 25.18 -12.12 -23.64
CA ASP A 312 26.31 -11.63 -24.46
C ASP A 312 27.25 -10.70 -23.67
N GLY A 313 26.89 -10.35 -22.43
CA GLY A 313 27.65 -9.45 -21.57
C GLY A 313 27.42 -7.97 -21.90
N GLU A 314 26.47 -7.63 -22.77
CA GLU A 314 26.13 -6.24 -23.07
C GLU A 314 25.03 -5.72 -22.12
N VAL A 315 25.07 -4.41 -21.84
CA VAL A 315 23.95 -3.73 -21.16
C VAL A 315 22.80 -3.64 -22.15
N PHE A 316 21.69 -4.31 -21.83
CA PHE A 316 20.55 -4.46 -22.74
C PHE A 316 19.56 -3.30 -22.63
N ASP A 317 19.24 -2.90 -21.41
CA ASP A 317 18.30 -1.82 -21.09
C ASP A 317 18.46 -1.38 -19.63
N GLU A 318 17.90 -0.23 -19.26
CA GLU A 318 17.88 0.25 -17.89
C GLU A 318 16.60 1.00 -17.53
N TYR A 319 16.21 0.90 -16.26
CA TYR A 319 15.10 1.66 -15.69
C TYR A 319 15.57 2.51 -14.51
N SER A 320 15.31 3.82 -14.57
CA SER A 320 15.55 4.75 -13.47
C SER A 320 14.29 4.93 -12.61
N LYS A 321 14.45 4.80 -11.29
CA LYS A 321 13.37 4.86 -10.31
C LYS A 321 12.58 6.16 -10.42
N VAL A 322 11.26 6.06 -10.57
CA VAL A 322 10.38 7.22 -10.76
C VAL A 322 9.79 7.70 -9.43
N HIS A 323 9.26 6.79 -8.62
CA HIS A 323 8.64 7.16 -7.35
C HIS A 323 9.64 7.07 -6.18
N LEU A 324 10.18 8.22 -5.80
CA LEU A 324 11.21 8.35 -4.77
C LEU A 324 10.62 8.33 -3.35
N VAL A 325 11.41 7.89 -2.37
CA VAL A 325 11.05 7.85 -0.95
C VAL A 325 11.20 9.24 -0.31
N PRO A 326 10.12 9.87 0.18
CA PRO A 326 10.21 11.13 0.91
C PRO A 326 10.98 10.93 2.22
N PHE A 327 11.93 11.84 2.49
CA PHE A 327 12.84 11.77 3.65
C PHE A 327 13.71 10.50 3.69
N GLY A 328 13.87 9.81 2.57
CA GLY A 328 14.83 8.71 2.41
C GLY A 328 15.77 8.96 1.23
N GLU A 329 15.21 9.33 0.07
CA GLU A 329 15.94 9.59 -1.18
C GLU A 329 15.96 11.07 -1.55
N TYR A 330 15.03 11.85 -1.03
CA TYR A 330 14.99 13.32 -1.17
C TYR A 330 14.32 13.94 0.07
N VAL A 331 14.50 15.24 0.28
CA VAL A 331 13.87 15.95 1.40
C VAL A 331 12.79 16.91 0.88
N PRO A 332 11.50 16.61 1.06
CA PRO A 332 10.43 17.56 0.73
C PRO A 332 10.65 18.90 1.43
N LEU A 333 10.61 20.00 0.67
CA LEU A 333 10.83 21.35 1.19
C LEU A 333 12.16 21.49 1.96
N ARG A 334 13.25 20.91 1.44
CA ARG A 334 14.58 20.86 2.09
C ARG A 334 14.99 22.16 2.78
N SER A 335 14.86 23.30 2.09
CA SER A 335 15.24 24.63 2.62
C SER A 335 14.45 25.10 3.86
N PHE A 336 13.27 24.54 4.09
CA PHE A 336 12.48 24.75 5.30
C PHE A 336 12.86 23.75 6.38
N VAL A 337 12.98 22.46 6.03
CA VAL A 337 13.27 21.37 6.98
C VAL A 337 14.67 21.49 7.59
N ASP A 338 15.67 21.86 6.79
CA ASP A 338 17.07 22.02 7.20
C ASP A 338 17.26 23.07 8.31
N ARG A 339 16.29 23.97 8.49
CA ARG A 339 16.30 24.97 9.58
C ARG A 339 15.96 24.37 10.94
N PHE A 340 15.34 23.19 10.98
CA PHE A 340 14.77 22.59 12.18
C PHE A 340 15.22 21.15 12.42
N ALA A 341 15.86 20.50 11.44
CA ALA A 341 16.31 19.11 11.52
C ALA A 341 17.67 18.92 10.86
N ASP A 342 18.49 18.02 11.41
CA ASP A 342 19.74 17.59 10.80
C ASP A 342 19.47 16.64 9.62
N LEU A 343 19.88 17.04 8.43
CA LEU A 343 19.69 16.30 7.17
C LEU A 343 20.95 15.51 6.74
N SER A 344 21.94 15.37 7.62
CA SER A 344 23.21 14.67 7.34
C SER A 344 23.06 13.22 6.88
N LEU A 345 21.93 12.57 7.20
CA LEU A 345 21.61 11.20 6.77
C LEU A 345 21.14 11.11 5.31
N ILE A 346 20.82 12.24 4.66
CA ILE A 346 20.41 12.33 3.24
C ILE A 346 21.28 13.40 2.57
N PRO A 347 22.59 13.12 2.40
CA PRO A 347 23.54 14.10 1.87
C PRO A 347 23.35 14.33 0.36
N ARG A 348 22.77 13.37 -0.35
CA ARG A 348 22.51 13.42 -1.79
C ARG A 348 21.04 13.24 -2.09
N GLU A 349 20.56 13.87 -3.15
CA GLU A 349 19.18 13.74 -3.63
C GLU A 349 19.11 12.80 -4.84
N ALA A 350 18.19 11.84 -4.79
CA ALA A 350 17.92 10.98 -5.94
C ALA A 350 17.28 11.80 -7.06
N VAL A 351 17.68 11.54 -8.30
CA VAL A 351 17.01 12.06 -9.48
C VAL A 351 15.90 11.10 -9.87
N ALA A 352 14.68 11.63 -10.04
CA ALA A 352 13.56 10.81 -10.47
C ALA A 352 13.69 10.51 -11.97
N GLY A 353 13.55 9.23 -12.32
CA GLY A 353 13.41 8.78 -13.70
C GLY A 353 12.09 9.20 -14.33
N SER A 354 11.79 8.65 -15.51
CA SER A 354 10.52 8.89 -16.21
C SER A 354 10.02 7.64 -16.93
N GLY A 355 8.76 7.66 -17.36
CA GLY A 355 8.18 6.58 -18.16
C GLY A 355 7.58 5.40 -17.36
N PRO A 356 7.16 4.35 -18.09
CA PRO A 356 6.67 3.11 -17.49
C PRO A 356 7.74 2.42 -16.64
N GLY A 357 7.32 1.73 -15.58
CA GLY A 357 8.22 0.91 -14.76
C GLY A 357 8.51 -0.42 -15.44
N ALA A 358 9.36 -0.43 -16.47
CA ALA A 358 9.73 -1.64 -17.21
C ALA A 358 11.13 -1.53 -17.82
N VAL A 359 11.72 -2.70 -18.10
CA VAL A 359 12.93 -2.89 -18.89
C VAL A 359 12.69 -4.01 -19.91
N ASP A 360 13.34 -3.93 -21.06
CA ASP A 360 13.39 -5.04 -22.00
C ASP A 360 14.47 -6.06 -21.60
N THR A 361 14.20 -7.33 -21.86
CA THR A 361 15.14 -8.43 -21.61
C THR A 361 15.12 -9.41 -22.78
N PRO A 362 16.11 -10.32 -22.90
CA PRO A 362 16.06 -11.43 -23.85
C PRO A 362 14.81 -12.32 -23.75
N PHE A 363 14.11 -12.30 -22.60
CA PHE A 363 12.87 -13.03 -22.35
C PHE A 363 11.60 -12.20 -22.65
N GLY A 364 11.75 -10.97 -23.14
CA GLY A 364 10.69 -9.99 -23.33
C GLY A 364 10.62 -8.94 -22.20
N PRO A 365 9.63 -8.04 -22.24
CA PRO A 365 9.54 -6.92 -21.30
C PRO A 365 9.25 -7.41 -19.88
N VAL A 366 9.91 -6.79 -18.89
CA VAL A 366 9.75 -7.07 -17.46
C VAL A 366 9.39 -5.78 -16.75
N ALA A 367 8.33 -5.80 -15.94
CA ALA A 367 7.93 -4.65 -15.14
C ALA A 367 8.85 -4.53 -13.94
N VAL A 368 9.40 -3.34 -13.72
CA VAL A 368 10.28 -3.03 -12.60
C VAL A 368 9.58 -2.04 -11.68
N ALA A 369 9.52 -2.38 -10.41
CA ALA A 369 9.13 -1.44 -9.36
C ALA A 369 10.22 -1.47 -8.30
N ILE A 370 11.10 -0.45 -8.27
CA ILE A 370 12.23 -0.45 -7.34
C ILE A 370 11.69 -0.10 -5.94
N SER A 371 11.85 -1.03 -5.00
CA SER A 371 11.67 -0.81 -3.57
C SER A 371 10.29 -0.23 -3.23
N PHE A 372 10.23 1.03 -2.80
CA PHE A 372 9.01 1.75 -2.45
C PHE A 372 7.95 1.77 -3.57
N GLU A 373 8.34 1.66 -4.85
CA GLU A 373 7.40 1.66 -5.97
C GLU A 373 6.42 0.49 -5.93
N ILE A 374 6.75 -0.64 -5.29
CA ILE A 374 5.88 -1.83 -5.23
C ILE A 374 4.56 -1.55 -4.49
N TYR A 375 4.57 -0.58 -3.57
CA TYR A 375 3.38 -0.17 -2.83
C TYR A 375 2.39 0.61 -3.72
N PHE A 376 2.80 1.10 -4.88
CA PHE A 376 1.98 1.89 -5.80
C PHE A 376 1.45 1.01 -6.94
N PRO A 377 0.14 0.68 -6.97
CA PRO A 377 -0.43 -0.17 -8.02
C PRO A 377 -0.16 0.37 -9.42
N GLU A 378 -0.19 1.70 -9.59
CA GLU A 378 -0.01 2.34 -10.90
C GLU A 378 1.42 2.22 -11.45
N ARG A 379 2.46 2.04 -10.60
CA ARG A 379 3.84 1.84 -11.08
C ARG A 379 3.98 0.47 -11.74
N VAL A 380 3.58 -0.60 -11.05
CA VAL A 380 3.58 -1.95 -11.62
C VAL A 380 2.61 -2.05 -12.80
N ARG A 381 1.42 -1.46 -12.67
CA ARG A 381 0.45 -1.39 -13.77
C ARG A 381 1.03 -0.71 -15.00
N SER A 382 1.84 0.34 -14.87
CA SER A 382 2.44 1.00 -16.04
C SER A 382 3.33 0.05 -16.84
N GLY A 383 4.16 -0.77 -16.18
CA GLY A 383 4.98 -1.77 -16.87
C GLY A 383 4.15 -2.86 -17.56
N VAL A 384 3.11 -3.37 -16.89
CA VAL A 384 2.27 -4.44 -17.46
C VAL A 384 1.30 -3.93 -18.54
N ASP A 385 0.64 -2.81 -18.30
CA ASP A 385 -0.39 -2.27 -19.19
C ASP A 385 0.20 -1.53 -20.40
N GLN A 386 1.27 -0.73 -20.20
CA GLN A 386 1.82 0.13 -21.24
C GLN A 386 3.01 -0.52 -21.95
N ALA A 387 3.92 -1.17 -21.22
CA ALA A 387 5.10 -1.82 -21.78
C ALA A 387 4.89 -3.32 -22.09
N GLY A 388 3.75 -3.90 -21.73
CA GLY A 388 3.43 -5.31 -22.06
C GLY A 388 4.22 -6.33 -21.25
N ALA A 389 4.67 -5.96 -20.04
CA ALA A 389 5.51 -6.81 -19.22
C ALA A 389 4.91 -8.19 -18.91
N LEU A 390 5.75 -9.22 -19.02
CA LEU A 390 5.41 -10.63 -18.83
C LEU A 390 5.67 -11.15 -17.41
N LEU A 391 6.47 -10.40 -16.65
CA LEU A 391 6.93 -10.67 -15.29
C LEU A 391 7.06 -9.33 -14.53
N VAL A 392 7.00 -9.35 -13.20
CA VAL A 392 7.32 -8.20 -12.35
C VAL A 392 8.55 -8.51 -11.50
N VAL A 393 9.48 -7.56 -11.39
CA VAL A 393 10.61 -7.62 -10.45
C VAL A 393 10.58 -6.45 -9.48
N ASN A 394 10.97 -6.73 -8.24
CA ASN A 394 11.10 -5.74 -7.18
C ASN A 394 12.48 -5.81 -6.53
N PRO A 395 13.49 -5.14 -7.10
CA PRO A 395 14.74 -4.86 -6.40
C PRO A 395 14.44 -3.94 -5.21
N THR A 396 14.78 -4.36 -3.99
CA THR A 396 14.53 -3.59 -2.77
C THR A 396 15.65 -3.79 -1.75
N LEU A 397 15.62 -3.07 -0.64
CA LEU A 397 16.52 -3.25 0.50
C LEU A 397 15.76 -2.98 1.79
N ALA A 398 16.15 -3.67 2.87
CA ALA A 398 15.55 -3.45 4.19
C ALA A 398 16.57 -3.03 5.25
N SER A 399 17.81 -2.75 4.85
CA SER A 399 18.92 -2.53 5.77
C SER A 399 18.71 -1.32 6.68
N SER A 400 17.94 -0.32 6.26
CA SER A 400 17.57 0.86 7.06
C SER A 400 16.68 0.54 8.25
N TYR A 401 16.02 -0.62 8.28
CA TYR A 401 15.07 -1.00 9.32
C TYR A 401 15.65 -2.06 10.23
N ARG A 402 15.22 -2.09 11.49
CA ARG A 402 15.72 -3.04 12.52
C ARG A 402 14.78 -4.22 12.75
N THR A 403 13.61 -4.21 12.14
CA THR A 403 12.51 -5.14 12.43
C THR A 403 11.92 -5.73 11.14
N THR A 404 11.09 -6.76 11.29
CA THR A 404 10.39 -7.42 10.18
C THR A 404 9.22 -6.60 9.61
N HIS A 405 8.83 -5.48 10.24
CA HIS A 405 7.63 -4.73 9.84
C HIS A 405 7.65 -4.27 8.38
N VAL A 406 8.75 -3.65 7.92
CA VAL A 406 8.86 -3.22 6.52
C VAL A 406 9.05 -4.40 5.57
N PRO A 407 9.97 -5.36 5.82
CA PRO A 407 10.06 -6.57 5.00
C PRO A 407 8.72 -7.29 4.77
N GLU A 408 7.90 -7.45 5.82
CA GLU A 408 6.58 -8.09 5.71
C GLU A 408 5.59 -7.23 4.92
N GLN A 409 5.56 -5.91 5.11
CA GLN A 409 4.68 -5.02 4.33
C GLN A 409 5.10 -4.94 2.85
N THR A 410 6.40 -5.01 2.55
CA THR A 410 6.91 -5.02 1.17
C THR A 410 6.52 -6.34 0.50
N LEU A 411 6.72 -7.48 1.17
CA LEU A 411 6.28 -8.79 0.66
C LEU A 411 4.76 -8.85 0.46
N ALA A 412 3.96 -8.35 1.40
CA ALA A 412 2.51 -8.24 1.25
C ALA A 412 2.14 -7.38 0.03
N SER A 413 2.90 -6.31 -0.23
CA SER A 413 2.68 -5.48 -1.42
C SER A 413 3.03 -6.23 -2.70
N ALA A 414 4.14 -7.00 -2.72
CA ALA A 414 4.48 -7.88 -3.84
C ALA A 414 3.36 -8.91 -4.12
N GLN A 415 2.80 -9.54 -3.08
CA GLN A 415 1.65 -10.44 -3.21
C GLN A 415 0.43 -9.74 -3.82
N LEU A 416 0.09 -8.53 -3.36
CA LEU A 416 -1.00 -7.77 -3.96
C LEU A 416 -0.72 -7.46 -5.44
N ARG A 417 0.49 -7.02 -5.78
CA ARG A 417 0.87 -6.70 -7.17
C ARG A 417 0.80 -7.92 -8.08
N ALA A 418 1.17 -9.10 -7.58
CA ALA A 418 1.08 -10.35 -8.32
C ALA A 418 -0.38 -10.67 -8.70
N VAL A 419 -1.28 -10.63 -7.70
CA VAL A 419 -2.72 -10.89 -7.89
C VAL A 419 -3.38 -9.84 -8.77
N GLU A 420 -3.07 -8.56 -8.57
CA GLU A 420 -3.63 -7.47 -9.35
C GLU A 420 -3.24 -7.53 -10.81
N THR A 421 -2.01 -7.95 -11.12
CA THR A 421 -1.51 -7.96 -12.50
C THR A 421 -1.61 -9.31 -13.19
N GLY A 422 -1.90 -10.38 -12.44
CA GLY A 422 -1.87 -11.74 -12.95
C GLY A 422 -0.46 -12.14 -13.41
N ARG A 423 0.57 -11.56 -12.78
CA ARG A 423 1.98 -11.82 -13.06
C ARG A 423 2.64 -12.46 -11.84
N TRP A 424 3.69 -13.22 -12.11
CA TRP A 424 4.63 -13.55 -11.07
C TRP A 424 5.36 -12.28 -10.62
N VAL A 425 5.75 -12.22 -9.34
CA VAL A 425 6.57 -11.14 -8.78
C VAL A 425 7.82 -11.74 -8.17
N VAL A 426 8.98 -11.26 -8.60
CA VAL A 426 10.29 -11.67 -8.07
C VAL A 426 10.87 -10.51 -7.28
N GLN A 427 10.80 -10.61 -5.96
CA GLN A 427 11.34 -9.62 -5.05
C GLN A 427 12.76 -10.02 -4.64
N SER A 428 13.72 -9.12 -4.81
CA SER A 428 15.11 -9.31 -4.39
C SER A 428 15.48 -8.26 -3.37
N SER A 429 15.89 -8.69 -2.18
CA SER A 429 16.24 -7.80 -1.07
C SER A 429 17.63 -8.11 -0.51
N THR A 430 18.45 -7.08 -0.24
CA THR A 430 19.80 -7.28 0.35
C THR A 430 19.76 -7.91 1.74
N THR A 431 18.86 -7.45 2.61
CA THR A 431 18.73 -7.90 4.01
C THR A 431 17.29 -8.19 4.45
N GLY A 432 16.31 -7.91 3.58
CA GLY A 432 14.90 -8.17 3.79
C GLY A 432 14.51 -9.59 3.39
N TYR A 433 13.28 -9.77 2.90
CA TYR A 433 12.87 -11.01 2.26
C TYR A 433 13.12 -10.92 0.76
N SER A 434 13.93 -11.83 0.23
CA SER A 434 13.94 -12.16 -1.19
C SER A 434 12.95 -13.28 -1.40
N ALA A 435 12.04 -13.14 -2.35
CA ALA A 435 10.91 -14.04 -2.52
C ALA A 435 10.45 -14.12 -3.98
N ILE A 436 9.88 -15.28 -4.32
CA ILE A 436 9.17 -15.49 -5.59
C ILE A 436 7.70 -15.71 -5.26
N VAL A 437 6.84 -14.89 -5.84
CA VAL A 437 5.40 -14.87 -5.60
C VAL A 437 4.65 -15.18 -6.89
N ASP A 438 3.69 -16.09 -6.83
CA ASP A 438 2.89 -16.49 -7.98
C ASP A 438 1.71 -15.53 -8.25
N PRO A 439 1.00 -15.67 -9.39
CA PRO A 439 -0.13 -14.81 -9.76
C PRO A 439 -1.36 -14.92 -8.85
N ASP A 440 -1.43 -15.93 -7.98
CA ASP A 440 -2.48 -16.10 -6.96
C ASP A 440 -2.09 -15.46 -5.62
N GLY A 441 -0.85 -14.96 -5.51
CA GLY A 441 -0.31 -14.27 -4.36
C GLY A 441 0.38 -15.22 -3.37
N ASP A 442 0.60 -16.48 -3.74
CA ASP A 442 1.28 -17.45 -2.91
C ASP A 442 2.81 -17.26 -2.99
N VAL A 443 3.47 -17.32 -1.84
CA VAL A 443 4.92 -17.21 -1.74
C VAL A 443 5.53 -18.60 -1.95
N ILE A 444 6.08 -18.83 -3.13
CA ILE A 444 6.66 -20.13 -3.54
C ILE A 444 7.95 -20.43 -2.78
N GLY A 445 8.75 -19.39 -2.51
CA GLY A 445 9.96 -19.49 -1.70
C GLY A 445 10.40 -18.12 -1.23
N ARG A 446 10.99 -18.05 -0.03
CA ARG A 446 11.62 -16.84 0.50
C ARG A 446 12.85 -17.13 1.35
N THR A 447 13.74 -16.16 1.43
CA THR A 447 14.87 -16.11 2.39
C THR A 447 14.40 -15.68 3.79
N GLY A 448 15.23 -15.89 4.80
CA GLY A 448 15.14 -15.16 6.07
C GLY A 448 15.77 -13.76 5.97
N LEU A 449 15.58 -12.93 7.00
CA LEU A 449 16.29 -11.65 7.09
C LEU A 449 17.80 -11.90 7.20
N ILE A 450 18.62 -11.00 6.65
CA ILE A 450 20.09 -10.97 6.72
C ILE A 450 20.87 -12.20 6.22
N GLU A 451 20.19 -13.30 5.88
CA GLU A 451 20.78 -14.52 5.32
C GLU A 451 21.44 -14.22 3.96
N GLN A 452 22.59 -14.84 3.67
CA GLN A 452 23.12 -14.90 2.30
C GLN A 452 22.56 -16.15 1.64
N ARG A 453 21.65 -15.98 0.66
CA ARG A 453 20.91 -17.11 0.08
C ARG A 453 20.34 -16.78 -1.30
N VAL A 454 20.24 -17.80 -2.15
CA VAL A 454 19.52 -17.73 -3.43
C VAL A 454 18.20 -18.49 -3.32
N VAL A 455 17.14 -17.92 -3.88
CA VAL A 455 15.86 -18.61 -4.10
C VAL A 455 15.65 -18.73 -5.61
N THR A 456 15.51 -19.96 -6.08
CA THR A 456 15.35 -20.27 -7.51
C THR A 456 14.05 -21.04 -7.73
N ALA A 457 13.28 -20.65 -8.75
CA ALA A 457 12.08 -21.38 -9.15
C ALA A 457 11.82 -21.24 -10.66
N PRO A 458 11.10 -22.19 -11.27
CA PRO A 458 10.48 -21.96 -12.58
C PRO A 458 9.36 -20.91 -12.44
N VAL A 459 9.39 -19.90 -13.30
CA VAL A 459 8.47 -18.76 -13.29
C VAL A 459 7.78 -18.67 -14.65
N GLN A 460 6.45 -18.56 -14.64
CA GLN A 460 5.69 -18.42 -15.88
C GLN A 460 5.70 -16.97 -16.34
N LEU A 461 6.15 -16.76 -17.58
CA LEU A 461 5.90 -15.52 -18.31
C LEU A 461 4.45 -15.52 -18.77
N ARG A 462 3.73 -14.43 -18.50
CA ARG A 462 2.27 -14.37 -18.71
C ARG A 462 1.90 -13.15 -19.52
N ASP A 463 1.04 -13.33 -20.51
CA ASP A 463 0.44 -12.24 -21.29
C ASP A 463 -1.06 -12.09 -20.96
N GLY A 464 -1.66 -10.96 -21.34
CA GLY A 464 -3.04 -10.61 -21.04
C GLY A 464 -3.16 -9.76 -19.78
N LYS A 465 -4.30 -9.09 -19.63
CA LYS A 465 -4.51 -8.07 -18.59
C LYS A 465 -5.72 -8.42 -17.74
N THR A 466 -5.54 -8.37 -16.42
CA THR A 466 -6.64 -8.37 -15.45
C THR A 466 -7.48 -7.09 -15.61
N TRP A 467 -8.63 -7.03 -14.94
CA TRP A 467 -9.44 -5.80 -14.93
C TRP A 467 -8.74 -4.60 -14.27
N PRO A 468 -8.14 -4.70 -13.06
CA PRO A 468 -7.46 -3.57 -12.45
C PRO A 468 -6.21 -3.14 -13.25
N THR A 469 -5.52 -4.05 -13.93
CA THR A 469 -4.45 -3.66 -14.88
C THR A 469 -5.00 -2.80 -16.02
N ARG A 470 -6.21 -3.07 -16.52
CA ARG A 470 -6.81 -2.23 -17.58
C ARG A 470 -7.28 -0.90 -17.02
N THR A 471 -8.00 -0.90 -15.91
CA THR A 471 -8.78 0.26 -15.46
C THR A 471 -8.06 1.17 -14.46
N GLY A 472 -7.05 0.66 -13.76
CA GLY A 472 -6.39 1.35 -12.65
C GLY A 472 -7.33 1.63 -11.48
N LYS A 473 -6.88 2.49 -10.56
CA LYS A 473 -7.60 2.83 -9.31
C LYS A 473 -8.76 3.82 -9.48
N LEU A 474 -8.85 4.52 -10.61
CA LEU A 474 -9.78 5.63 -10.82
C LEU A 474 -11.27 5.23 -10.71
N PRO A 475 -11.78 4.17 -11.37
CA PRO A 475 -13.22 3.90 -11.37
C PRO A 475 -13.77 3.62 -9.97
N ILE A 476 -13.06 2.84 -9.15
CA ILE A 476 -13.47 2.52 -7.78
C ILE A 476 -13.41 3.77 -6.89
N THR A 477 -12.39 4.61 -7.08
CA THR A 477 -12.27 5.88 -6.36
C THR A 477 -13.44 6.81 -6.69
N LEU A 478 -13.76 6.99 -7.97
CA LEU A 478 -14.87 7.84 -8.40
C LEU A 478 -16.23 7.30 -7.96
N LEU A 479 -16.44 5.99 -8.00
CA LEU A 479 -17.64 5.34 -7.47
C LEU A 479 -17.79 5.63 -5.98
N ALA A 480 -16.73 5.47 -5.18
CA ALA A 480 -16.76 5.75 -3.76
C ALA A 480 -17.06 7.23 -3.45
N ILE A 481 -16.41 8.16 -4.16
CA ILE A 481 -16.70 9.60 -4.04
C ILE A 481 -18.16 9.90 -4.38
N GLY A 482 -18.67 9.36 -5.50
CA GLY A 482 -20.06 9.51 -5.93
C GLY A 482 -21.04 9.02 -4.87
N LEU A 483 -20.80 7.84 -4.29
CA LEU A 483 -21.62 7.29 -3.20
C LEU A 483 -21.60 8.19 -1.96
N LEU A 484 -20.44 8.72 -1.56
CA LEU A 484 -20.34 9.66 -0.45
C LEU A 484 -21.15 10.93 -0.71
N ILE A 485 -21.02 11.55 -1.89
CA ILE A 485 -21.73 12.78 -2.24
C ILE A 485 -23.25 12.53 -2.28
N MET A 486 -23.70 11.49 -3.01
CA MET A 486 -25.12 11.20 -3.21
C MET A 486 -25.86 10.90 -1.90
N LEU A 487 -25.20 10.19 -0.99
CA LEU A 487 -25.80 9.78 0.29
C LEU A 487 -25.63 10.83 1.40
N SER A 488 -24.67 11.76 1.26
CA SER A 488 -24.45 12.85 2.23
C SER A 488 -25.22 14.14 1.91
N ALA A 489 -25.52 14.41 0.63
CA ALA A 489 -26.19 15.64 0.19
C ALA A 489 -27.68 15.71 0.55
N LYS A 490 -28.34 14.57 0.80
CA LYS A 490 -29.79 14.50 1.04
C LYS A 490 -30.15 14.74 2.52
N ARG A 491 -29.73 15.84 3.13
CA ARG A 491 -30.23 16.20 4.49
C ARG A 491 -31.76 16.41 4.43
N PRO A 492 -32.56 15.75 5.30
CA PRO A 492 -33.97 16.12 5.44
C PRO A 492 -34.03 17.58 5.87
N ARG A 493 -34.85 18.38 5.18
CA ARG A 493 -35.31 19.66 5.75
C ARG A 493 -36.01 19.31 7.06
N LEU A 494 -35.52 19.86 8.17
CA LEU A 494 -36.24 19.78 9.45
C LEU A 494 -37.68 20.25 9.21
N PRO A 495 -38.72 19.54 9.73
CA PRO A 495 -40.07 20.07 9.68
C PRO A 495 -40.06 21.45 10.32
N ALA A 496 -40.61 22.45 9.63
CA ALA A 496 -40.75 23.79 10.17
C ALA A 496 -41.44 23.69 11.55
N ARG A 497 -40.81 24.27 12.56
CA ARG A 497 -41.38 24.42 13.91
C ARG A 497 -42.78 25.03 13.72
N PRO A 498 -43.85 24.45 14.29
CA PRO A 498 -45.18 25.06 14.17
C PRO A 498 -45.08 26.49 14.67
N GLN A 499 -45.45 27.46 13.83
CA GLN A 499 -45.62 28.84 14.27
C GLN A 499 -46.63 28.80 15.42
N GLN A 500 -46.18 29.17 16.63
CA GLN A 500 -47.10 29.60 17.65
C GLN A 500 -47.86 30.79 17.06
N LEU A 501 -49.13 30.58 16.74
CA LEU A 501 -50.08 31.65 16.51
C LEU A 501 -50.13 32.48 17.80
N SER A 502 -49.34 33.56 17.85
CA SER A 502 -49.57 34.61 18.81
C SER A 502 -50.80 35.38 18.32
N GLU A 503 -51.97 34.98 18.80
CA GLU A 503 -53.12 35.86 18.81
C GLU A 503 -52.74 37.13 19.57
N SER A 504 -52.68 38.24 18.83
CA SER A 504 -52.64 39.56 19.44
C SER A 504 -53.85 40.35 18.97
N LYS A 505 -54.54 40.91 19.97
CA LYS A 505 -55.45 42.06 19.94
C LYS A 505 -56.92 41.79 19.58
N VAL A 506 -57.75 41.85 20.61
CA VAL A 506 -58.77 42.90 20.68
C VAL A 506 -58.67 43.63 22.03
N THR A 507 -58.53 44.93 21.89
CA THR A 507 -58.51 45.99 22.90
C THR A 507 -59.88 46.25 23.50
N GLY A 508 -59.93 46.58 24.79
CA GLY A 508 -60.64 47.77 25.24
C GLY A 508 -61.94 47.61 26.04
N SER A 509 -61.98 48.44 27.10
CA SER A 509 -63.12 49.02 27.84
C SER A 509 -63.82 48.23 28.94
N GLU A 510 -63.47 48.61 30.17
CA GLU A 510 -64.37 49.10 31.23
C GLU A 510 -65.67 48.33 31.54
N LYS A 511 -65.74 47.75 32.75
CA LYS A 511 -66.40 48.34 33.94
C LYS A 511 -66.38 47.33 35.10
N PRO A 512 -66.21 47.75 36.36
CA PRO A 512 -66.56 46.93 37.51
C PRO A 512 -68.04 47.15 37.85
N PHE A 513 -68.77 46.11 38.26
CA PHE A 513 -69.75 46.18 39.35
C PHE A 513 -70.34 44.79 39.67
N ASN A 514 -70.25 44.48 40.97
CA ASN A 514 -70.94 43.47 41.78
C ASN A 514 -70.53 42.00 41.67
#